data_AF-A0A453L329-F1
#
_entry.id   AF-A0A453L329-F1
#
_cell.length_a   1.000
_cell.length_b   1.000
_cell.length_c   1.000
_cell.angle_alpha   90.00
_cell.angle_beta   90.00
_cell.angle_gamma   90.00
#
_symmetry.space_group_name_H-M   'P 1'
#
loop_
_entity.id
_entity.type
_entity.pdbx_description
1 polymer ?
#
loop_
_entity_poly.entity_id
_entity_poly.type
_entity_poly.pdbx_seq_one_letter_code
_entity_poly.pdbx_strand_id
1 'polypeptide(L)' 'TDWWRQANEDTPPTLRKALKSVALLVPWMVWKHQNSCGFDNEMPSLNTLLDSIRDEARSWAAAGAPGLRLVLPQTWDVH' A
#
# COMPACT_ATOMS: atom_id res chain seq x y z
N THR A 1 -1.05 0.93 -20.49
CA THR A 1 0.26 0.54 -19.91
C THR A 1 1.17 1.73 -19.66
N ASP A 2 0.89 2.88 -20.31
CA ASP A 2 1.72 4.09 -20.23
C ASP A 2 1.74 4.75 -18.86
N TRP A 3 0.64 4.67 -18.11
CA TRP A 3 0.56 5.28 -16.77
C TRP A 3 1.64 4.75 -15.80
N TRP A 4 1.95 3.45 -15.86
CA TRP A 4 2.95 2.83 -15.00
C TRP A 4 4.38 3.25 -15.38
N ARG A 5 4.64 3.30 -16.70
CA ARG A 5 5.92 3.79 -17.23
C ARG A 5 6.14 5.23 -16.79
N GLN A 6 5.16 6.09 -17.00
CA GLN A 6 5.19 7.50 -16.63
C GLN A 6 5.42 7.67 -15.13
N ALA A 7 4.62 7.01 -14.29
CA ALA A 7 4.77 7.08 -12.83
C ALA A 7 6.16 6.64 -12.35
N ASN A 8 6.74 5.60 -12.98
CA ASN A 8 8.07 5.13 -12.63
C ASN A 8 9.19 6.06 -13.15
N GLU A 9 8.98 6.75 -14.27
CA GLU A 9 9.91 7.77 -14.79
C GLU A 9 9.92 9.03 -13.93
N ASP A 10 8.72 9.53 -13.56
CA ASP A 10 8.52 10.72 -12.73
C ASP A 10 8.96 10.52 -11.27
N THR A 11 9.03 9.28 -10.81
CA THR A 11 9.46 8.97 -9.45
C THR A 11 10.99 9.07 -9.33
N PRO A 12 11.53 9.80 -8.33
CA PRO A 12 12.96 9.85 -8.05
C PRO A 12 13.55 8.44 -7.93
N PRO A 13 14.77 8.17 -8.46
CA PRO A 13 15.37 6.84 -8.44
C PRO A 13 15.38 6.16 -7.06
N THR A 14 15.55 6.94 -5.99
CA THR A 14 15.53 6.51 -4.60
C THR A 14 14.17 5.97 -4.14
N LEU A 15 13.06 6.42 -4.75
CA LEU A 15 11.70 6.05 -4.39
C LEU A 15 11.06 5.03 -5.35
N ARG A 16 11.66 4.75 -6.51
CA ARG A 16 11.11 3.79 -7.49
C ARG A 16 10.90 2.39 -6.92
N LYS A 17 11.80 1.93 -6.05
CA LYS A 17 11.64 0.64 -5.35
C LYS A 17 10.42 0.67 -4.42
N ALA A 18 10.23 1.76 -3.67
CA ALA A 18 9.08 1.93 -2.81
C ALA A 18 7.77 2.04 -3.61
N LEU A 19 7.75 2.76 -4.73
CA LEU A 19 6.60 2.81 -5.64
C LEU A 19 6.18 1.41 -6.10
N LYS A 20 7.13 0.59 -6.56
CA LYS A 20 6.88 -0.80 -6.94
C LYS A 20 6.30 -1.63 -5.80
N SER A 21 6.85 -1.48 -4.60
CA SER A 21 6.34 -2.16 -3.42
C SER A 21 4.91 -1.74 -3.06
N VAL A 22 4.59 -0.44 -3.11
CA VAL A 22 3.22 0.07 -2.87
C VAL A 22 2.25 -0.42 -3.96
N ALA A 23 2.66 -0.39 -5.22
CA ALA A 23 1.86 -0.85 -6.35
C ALA A 23 1.56 -2.36 -6.31
N LEU A 24 2.34 -3.15 -5.55
CA LEU A 24 2.05 -4.55 -5.25
C LEU A 24 1.20 -4.69 -3.98
N LEU A 25 1.57 -3.96 -2.93
CA LEU A 25 0.96 -4.08 -1.60
C LEU A 25 -0.52 -3.65 -1.60
N VAL A 26 -0.84 -2.49 -2.18
CA VAL A 26 -2.18 -1.92 -2.10
C VAL A 26 -3.22 -2.82 -2.79
N PRO A 27 -3.04 -3.25 -4.06
CA PRO A 27 -3.98 -4.17 -4.68
C PRO A 27 -4.10 -5.51 -3.95
N TRP A 28 -3.00 -6.03 -3.41
CA TRP A 28 -3.01 -7.25 -2.61
C TRP A 28 -3.87 -7.13 -1.35
N MET A 29 -3.75 -6.03 -0.62
CA MET A 29 -4.54 -5.79 0.59
C MET A 29 -6.02 -5.55 0.27
N VAL A 30 -6.33 -4.84 -0.83
CA VAL A 30 -7.73 -4.69 -1.30
C VAL A 30 -8.34 -6.05 -1.60
N TRP A 31 -7.62 -6.91 -2.33
CA TRP A 31 -8.10 -8.25 -2.66
C TRP A 31 -8.34 -9.10 -1.41
N LYS A 32 -7.41 -9.07 -0.44
CA LYS A 32 -7.57 -9.79 0.84
C LYS A 32 -8.80 -9.32 1.61
N HIS A 33 -9.01 -8.01 1.72
CA HIS A 33 -10.16 -7.41 2.39
C HIS A 33 -11.49 -7.78 1.73
N GLN A 34 -11.55 -7.75 0.39
CA GLN A 34 -12.73 -8.17 -0.37
C GLN A 34 -13.06 -9.65 -0.15
N ASN A 35 -12.03 -10.51 -0.07
CA ASN A 35 -12.24 -11.91 0.25
C ASN A 35 -12.80 -12.08 1.67
N SER A 36 -12.23 -11.44 2.69
CA SER A 36 -12.78 -11.56 4.05
C SER A 36 -14.22 -11.03 4.15
N CYS A 37 -14.55 -9.95 3.44
CA CYS A 37 -15.94 -9.49 3.36
C CYS A 37 -16.87 -10.52 2.68
N GLY A 38 -16.40 -11.18 1.63
CA GLY A 38 -17.20 -12.16 0.86
C GLY A 38 -17.29 -13.54 1.48
N PHE A 39 -16.28 -13.98 2.23
CA PHE A 39 -16.17 -15.33 2.80
C PHE A 39 -16.45 -15.37 4.30
N ASP A 40 -15.98 -14.36 5.06
CA ASP A 40 -16.07 -14.33 6.53
C ASP A 40 -17.24 -13.45 7.02
N ASN A 41 -18.05 -12.92 6.09
CA ASN A 41 -19.17 -12.01 6.36
C ASN A 41 -18.75 -10.76 7.18
N GLU A 42 -17.48 -10.36 7.03
CA GLU A 42 -16.97 -9.12 7.59
C GLU A 42 -17.61 -7.91 6.90
N MET A 43 -17.89 -6.85 7.68
CA MET A 43 -18.45 -5.64 7.10
C MET A 43 -17.36 -4.86 6.37
N PRO A 44 -17.58 -4.43 5.11
CA PRO A 44 -16.59 -3.65 4.38
C PRO A 44 -16.29 -2.33 5.11
N SER A 45 -15.03 -2.11 5.44
CA SER A 45 -14.56 -0.94 6.18
C SER A 45 -13.28 -0.40 5.57
N LEU A 46 -13.36 0.84 5.06
CA LEU A 46 -12.20 1.53 4.50
C LEU A 46 -11.13 1.79 5.56
N ASN A 47 -11.54 2.14 6.79
CA ASN A 47 -10.61 2.39 7.89
C ASN A 47 -9.81 1.12 8.23
N THR A 48 -10.51 -0.03 8.34
CA THR A 48 -9.88 -1.32 8.61
C THR A 48 -8.88 -1.72 7.51
N LEU A 49 -9.25 -1.49 6.25
CA LEU A 49 -8.36 -1.73 5.11
C LEU A 49 -7.11 -0.83 5.16
N LEU A 50 -7.29 0.47 5.42
CA LEU A 50 -6.18 1.42 5.50
C LEU A 50 -5.22 1.11 6.66
N ASP A 51 -5.75 0.72 7.82
CA ASP A 51 -4.92 0.32 8.96
C ASP A 51 -4.15 -0.97 8.65
N SER A 52 -4.80 -1.95 8.03
CA SER A 52 -4.13 -3.19 7.59
C SER A 52 -3.02 -2.91 6.57
N ILE A 53 -3.23 -1.98 5.63
CA ILE A 53 -2.19 -1.56 4.67
C ILE A 53 -1.00 -0.93 5.40
N ARG A 54 -1.24 -0.10 6.42
CA ARG A 54 -0.17 0.52 7.22
C ARG A 54 0.64 -0.53 7.97
N ASP A 55 -0.02 -1.48 8.60
CA ASP A 55 0.65 -2.53 9.38
C ASP A 55 1.49 -3.47 8.50
N GLU A 56 0.96 -3.85 7.34
CA GLU A 56 1.69 -4.67 6.37
C GLU A 56 2.87 -3.88 5.78
N ALA A 57 2.68 -2.60 5.46
CA ALA A 57 3.77 -1.73 4.99
C ALA A 57 4.89 -1.57 6.02
N ARG A 58 4.55 -1.43 7.31
CA ARG A 58 5.52 -1.40 8.41
C ARG A 58 6.29 -2.71 8.50
N SER A 59 5.60 -3.83 8.33
CA SER A 59 6.20 -5.17 8.33
C SER A 59 7.17 -5.33 7.16
N TRP A 60 6.79 -4.92 5.95
CA TRP A 60 7.67 -4.94 4.78
C TRP A 60 8.87 -4.01 4.93
N ALA A 61 8.67 -2.84 5.54
CA ALA A 61 9.76 -1.92 5.83
C ALA A 61 10.78 -2.54 6.80
N ALA A 62 10.31 -3.22 7.84
CA ALA A 62 11.16 -3.95 8.78
C ALA A 62 11.87 -5.15 8.11
N ALA A 63 11.23 -5.79 7.13
CA ALA A 63 11.77 -6.91 6.36
C ALA A 63 12.73 -6.50 5.21
N GLY A 64 13.10 -5.22 5.09
CA GLY A 64 14.09 -4.76 4.11
C GLY A 64 13.56 -3.90 2.96
N ALA A 65 12.34 -3.37 3.07
CA ALA A 65 11.80 -2.34 2.17
C ALA A 65 11.67 -0.95 2.86
N PRO A 66 12.76 -0.37 3.39
CA PRO A 66 12.69 0.83 4.25
C PRO A 66 12.05 2.05 3.58
N GLY A 67 12.11 2.14 2.25
CA GLY A 67 11.48 3.23 1.48
C GLY A 67 9.96 3.29 1.61
N LEU A 68 9.29 2.20 2.05
CA LEU A 68 7.85 2.21 2.31
C LEU A 68 7.45 3.18 3.43
N ARG A 69 8.33 3.41 4.43
CA ARG A 69 8.10 4.40 5.49
C ARG A 69 8.08 5.84 4.98
N LEU A 70 8.72 6.10 3.85
CA LEU A 70 8.82 7.44 3.25
C LEU A 70 7.64 7.74 2.32
N VAL A 71 7.02 6.71 1.75
CA VAL A 71 5.97 6.85 0.72
C VAL A 71 4.57 6.71 1.32
N LEU A 72 4.39 5.89 2.35
CA LEU A 72 3.10 5.75 3.01
C LEU A 72 3.04 6.69 4.22
N PRO A 73 2.07 7.62 4.25
CA PRO A 73 1.98 8.58 5.33
C PRO A 73 1.63 7.90 6.65
N GLN A 74 2.28 8.38 7.71
CA GLN A 74 2.11 7.89 9.08
C GLN A 74 0.73 8.24 9.63
N THR A 75 0.18 9.38 9.22
CA THR A 75 -1.18 9.84 9.53
C THR A 75 -1.83 10.34 8.25
N TRP A 76 -3.11 10.00 8.04
CA TRP A 76 -3.93 10.62 7.01
C TRP A 76 -4.68 11.77 7.70
N ASP A 77 -3.94 12.78 8.16
CA ASP A 77 -4.57 14.04 8.58
C ASP A 77 -5.04 14.74 7.30
N VAL A 78 -6.27 14.43 6.91
CA VAL A 78 -7.05 15.21 5.95
C VAL A 78 -7.44 16.50 6.65
N HIS A 79 -6.69 17.57 6.37
CA HIS A 79 -7.28 18.89 6.28
C HIS A 79 -8.02 19.02 4.94
#